data_AF-A0A534B5R6-F1
#
_entry.id   AF-A0A534B5R6-F1
#
_cell.length_a   1.000
_cell.length_b   1.000
_cell.length_c   1.000
_cell.angle_alpha   90.00
_cell.angle_beta   90.00
_cell.angle_gamma   90.00
#
_symmetry.space_group_name_H-M   'P 1'
#
loop_
_entity.id
_entity.type
_entity.pdbx_description
1 polymer ?
#
loop_
_entity_poly.entity_id
_entity_poly.type
_entity_poly.pdbx_seq_one_letter_code
_entity_poly.pdbx_strand_id
1 'polypeptide(L)'
;SGSGLYRSTDGGASWTELTTASGKGLPPKPYGRIAVRFAPSEPKTAYAFIESTDSGLLVSHDGGDSWERGDKSQWMVWRPFYFANLIVDPRDAKRVFKTDGNLILSEDGGKSFAVVGGFNGMHGDLHDLWIDPNNSQHVFAGDDGGLWISYDGGNRWWKSDNLPIAQFYHVSVDDRDPYRVYGGLQDNSSWVGDSAYPGGITSSRWENMFGGDGFWMFEDPSDSDYVYAEYQGGFIGRVNRHTHETRDIQPRLGAQELKRYKKLRFNWNTPIALSPHDPSTIYIGAQFLFRSHDHGQTWERISPDLTSNDPQKQKQEESGGVTVDNSVAEMHTTIFSISESPLTAGLIWVGTDDGNLQLTRDGGGHWENVVGNVRGLPKNSWVNWVQAGQYAPGTAYAAFDRHTFGDMTPYVYVTKDYGRTWTALLDPKDGKGVRGYAHVIKEDPIDPQLLYLGTELGLSMSVDGGAHWAQYRGGHLPTVAVRDLAVQPRDSDLVIATHGRGIWIVDDITPLRKLTPELASQDAAFVSARPAQQRIEAQGG
;
A
#
# COMPACT_ATOMS: atom_id res chain seq x y z
N SER A 1 -8.13 -25.87 -2.87
CA SER A 1 -9.07 -25.34 -1.86
C SER A 1 -9.59 -26.48 -0.99
N GLY A 2 -9.71 -26.24 0.33
CA GLY A 2 -10.32 -27.16 1.31
C GLY A 2 -11.68 -26.68 1.85
N SER A 3 -12.33 -25.70 1.20
CA SER A 3 -13.61 -25.15 1.65
C SER A 3 -14.75 -26.16 1.62
N GLY A 4 -15.71 -26.00 2.53
CA GLY A 4 -16.93 -26.79 2.60
C GLY A 4 -18.06 -26.02 3.28
N LEU A 5 -19.29 -26.37 2.92
CA LEU A 5 -20.50 -25.87 3.58
C LEU A 5 -20.97 -26.92 4.57
N TYR A 6 -21.09 -26.56 5.84
CA TYR A 6 -21.50 -27.48 6.90
C TYR A 6 -22.75 -26.99 7.59
N ARG A 7 -23.57 -27.92 8.07
CA ARG A 7 -24.78 -27.63 8.83
C ARG A 7 -24.83 -28.45 10.11
N SER A 8 -25.26 -27.80 11.18
CA SER A 8 -25.67 -28.44 12.42
C SER A 8 -27.18 -28.23 12.64
N THR A 9 -27.82 -29.23 13.25
CA THR A 9 -29.24 -29.17 13.67
C THR A 9 -29.42 -29.44 15.17
N ASP A 10 -28.31 -29.54 15.91
CA ASP A 10 -28.23 -29.92 17.32
C ASP A 10 -27.49 -28.87 18.17
N GLY A 11 -27.54 -27.60 17.76
CA GLY A 11 -26.89 -26.50 18.48
C GLY A 11 -25.36 -26.48 18.33
N GLY A 12 -24.83 -27.10 17.27
CA GLY A 12 -23.39 -27.12 16.96
C GLY A 12 -22.64 -28.33 17.52
N ALA A 13 -23.31 -29.29 18.14
CA ALA A 13 -22.68 -30.50 18.70
C ALA A 13 -22.15 -31.43 17.60
N SER A 14 -22.86 -31.52 16.46
CA SER A 14 -22.40 -32.23 15.27
C SER A 14 -22.64 -31.43 13.99
N TRP A 15 -21.80 -31.68 12.99
CA TRP A 15 -21.81 -30.98 11.70
C TRP A 15 -21.81 -32.00 10.56
N THR A 16 -22.72 -31.79 9.60
CA THR A 16 -22.78 -32.57 8.36
C THR A 16 -22.39 -31.68 7.20
N GLU A 17 -21.49 -32.17 6.35
CA GLU A 17 -21.15 -31.45 5.12
C GLU A 17 -22.30 -31.52 4.11
N LEU A 18 -22.68 -30.36 3.60
CA LEU A 18 -23.61 -30.22 2.50
C LEU A 18 -22.83 -30.22 1.17
N THR A 19 -23.16 -31.17 0.32
CA THR A 19 -22.57 -31.38 -1.01
C THR A 19 -23.68 -31.55 -2.04
N THR A 20 -23.37 -31.67 -3.33
CA THR A 20 -24.38 -32.01 -4.36
C THR A 20 -25.13 -33.32 -4.08
N ALA A 21 -24.56 -34.23 -3.29
CA ALA A 21 -25.19 -35.49 -2.90
C ALA A 21 -26.11 -35.36 -1.67
N SER A 22 -25.83 -34.42 -0.77
CA SER A 22 -26.54 -34.25 0.52
C SER A 22 -27.39 -32.98 0.62
N GLY A 23 -27.16 -32.00 -0.26
CA GLY A 23 -27.89 -30.73 -0.34
C GLY A 23 -28.35 -30.48 -1.78
N LYS A 24 -29.66 -30.56 -2.00
CA LYS A 24 -30.25 -30.39 -3.34
C LYS A 24 -30.01 -28.95 -3.82
N GLY A 25 -29.48 -28.81 -5.04
CA GLY A 25 -29.30 -27.50 -5.71
C GLY A 25 -27.97 -26.80 -5.44
N LEU A 26 -27.09 -27.35 -4.61
CA LEU A 26 -25.73 -26.85 -4.43
C LEU A 26 -24.88 -27.03 -5.70
N PRO A 27 -23.91 -26.14 -5.99
CA PRO A 27 -22.99 -26.29 -7.11
C PRO A 27 -21.94 -27.39 -6.85
N PRO A 28 -21.25 -27.90 -7.88
CA PRO A 28 -20.17 -28.86 -7.70
C PRO A 28 -18.92 -28.24 -7.07
N LYS A 29 -18.11 -29.06 -6.40
CA LYS A 29 -16.75 -28.71 -5.93
C LYS A 29 -15.77 -28.56 -7.12
N PRO A 30 -14.61 -27.90 -6.93
CA PRO A 30 -14.11 -27.29 -5.70
C PRO A 30 -14.87 -26.02 -5.31
N TYR A 31 -15.00 -25.78 -4.01
CA TYR A 31 -15.51 -24.52 -3.49
C TYR A 31 -14.37 -23.58 -3.14
N GLY A 32 -14.58 -22.28 -3.30
CA GLY A 32 -13.70 -21.21 -2.83
C GLY A 32 -14.28 -20.51 -1.60
N ARG A 33 -14.41 -19.19 -1.62
CA ARG A 33 -15.09 -18.40 -0.58
C ARG A 33 -16.58 -18.76 -0.54
N ILE A 34 -17.10 -18.92 0.68
CA ILE A 34 -18.52 -19.17 0.95
C ILE A 34 -18.99 -18.13 1.95
N ALA A 35 -20.14 -17.51 1.67
CA ALA A 35 -20.85 -16.67 2.62
C ALA A 35 -22.26 -17.20 2.79
N VAL A 36 -22.71 -17.36 4.04
CA VAL A 36 -24.06 -17.83 4.37
C VAL A 36 -24.69 -16.90 5.37
N ARG A 37 -25.96 -16.55 5.16
CA ARG A 37 -26.76 -15.71 6.05
C ARG A 37 -28.19 -16.22 6.15
N PHE A 38 -28.68 -16.36 7.37
CA PHE A 38 -30.10 -16.55 7.61
C PHE A 38 -30.80 -15.19 7.70
N ALA A 39 -32.03 -15.12 7.20
CA ALA A 39 -32.87 -13.94 7.37
C ALA A 39 -33.37 -13.86 8.82
N PRO A 40 -33.10 -12.76 9.57
CA PRO A 40 -33.56 -12.64 10.95
C PRO A 40 -35.09 -12.60 11.08
N SER A 41 -35.76 -12.03 10.08
CA SER A 41 -37.22 -11.92 9.99
C SER A 41 -37.92 -13.22 9.57
N GLU A 42 -37.20 -14.16 8.95
CA GLU A 42 -37.72 -15.45 8.50
C GLU A 42 -36.66 -16.56 8.65
N PRO A 43 -36.53 -17.19 9.83
CA PRO A 43 -35.39 -18.06 10.16
C PRO A 43 -35.22 -19.34 9.33
N LYS A 44 -36.17 -19.67 8.44
CA LYS A 44 -36.02 -20.76 7.46
C LYS A 44 -35.42 -20.30 6.13
N THR A 45 -35.45 -19.00 5.87
CA THR A 45 -34.85 -18.41 4.68
C THR A 45 -33.36 -18.20 4.92
N ALA A 46 -32.53 -18.79 4.07
CA ALA A 46 -31.08 -18.64 4.09
C ALA A 46 -30.55 -18.31 2.69
N TYR A 47 -29.60 -17.40 2.64
CA TYR A 47 -28.86 -17.03 1.45
C TYR A 47 -27.46 -17.60 1.55
N ALA A 48 -26.95 -18.15 0.45
CA ALA A 48 -25.57 -18.58 0.35
C ALA A 48 -24.96 -18.10 -0.97
N PHE A 49 -23.85 -17.39 -0.90
CA PHE A 49 -22.96 -17.22 -2.03
C PHE A 49 -21.87 -18.29 -1.94
N ILE A 50 -21.68 -19.07 -3.01
CA ILE A 50 -20.67 -20.13 -3.06
C ILE A 50 -19.81 -19.93 -4.30
N GLU A 51 -18.54 -19.58 -4.09
CA GLU A 51 -17.54 -19.63 -5.14
C GLU A 51 -17.31 -21.09 -5.56
N SER A 52 -17.47 -21.38 -6.84
CA SER A 52 -17.24 -22.68 -7.46
C SER A 52 -17.01 -22.53 -8.96
N THR A 53 -16.89 -23.66 -9.68
CA THR A 53 -16.90 -23.65 -11.16
C THR A 53 -18.23 -23.20 -11.76
N ASP A 54 -19.27 -23.04 -10.95
CA ASP A 54 -20.59 -22.52 -11.31
C ASP A 54 -21.14 -21.61 -10.20
N SER A 55 -20.35 -20.58 -9.87
CA SER A 55 -20.61 -19.60 -8.81
C SER A 55 -21.95 -18.89 -8.95
N GLY A 56 -22.55 -18.53 -7.83
CA GLY A 56 -23.77 -17.73 -7.79
C GLY A 56 -24.41 -17.66 -6.42
N LEU A 57 -25.48 -16.88 -6.32
CA LEU A 57 -26.35 -16.85 -5.15
C LEU A 57 -27.26 -18.07 -5.13
N LEU A 58 -27.43 -18.62 -3.94
CA LEU A 58 -28.37 -19.69 -3.64
C LEU A 58 -29.30 -19.22 -2.52
N VAL A 59 -30.56 -19.63 -2.60
CA VAL A 59 -31.58 -19.31 -1.61
C VAL A 59 -32.22 -20.61 -1.13
N SER A 60 -32.31 -20.78 0.17
CA SER A 60 -33.05 -21.86 0.81
C SER A 60 -34.25 -21.26 1.54
N HIS A 61 -35.37 -21.98 1.56
CA HIS A 61 -36.59 -21.63 2.31
C HIS A 61 -36.94 -22.69 3.37
N ASP A 62 -36.05 -23.65 3.58
CA ASP A 62 -36.25 -24.81 4.45
C ASP A 62 -35.10 -25.01 5.45
N GLY A 63 -34.31 -23.97 5.72
CA GLY A 63 -33.19 -24.03 6.67
C GLY A 63 -31.95 -24.72 6.11
N GLY A 64 -31.78 -24.71 4.79
CA GLY A 64 -30.62 -25.23 4.08
C GLY A 64 -30.71 -26.71 3.69
N ASP A 65 -31.90 -27.33 3.76
CA ASP A 65 -32.14 -28.69 3.26
C ASP A 65 -32.09 -28.72 1.72
N SER A 66 -32.68 -27.71 1.09
CA SER A 66 -32.62 -27.50 -0.35
C SER A 66 -32.35 -26.05 -0.71
N TRP A 67 -31.71 -25.88 -1.87
CA TRP A 67 -31.24 -24.61 -2.38
C TRP A 67 -31.76 -24.40 -3.80
N GLU A 68 -32.27 -23.21 -4.06
CA GLU A 68 -32.67 -22.72 -5.37
C GLU A 68 -31.66 -21.68 -5.86
N ARG A 69 -31.46 -21.58 -7.17
CA ARG A 69 -30.55 -20.58 -7.73
C ARG A 69 -31.21 -19.20 -7.71
N GLY A 70 -30.50 -18.23 -7.13
CA GLY A 70 -30.78 -16.82 -7.26
C GLY A 70 -29.98 -16.20 -8.40
N ASP A 71 -29.55 -14.95 -8.19
CA ASP A 71 -28.75 -14.22 -9.16
C ASP A 71 -27.37 -14.85 -9.44
N LYS A 72 -26.89 -14.63 -10.66
CA LYS A 72 -25.55 -15.02 -11.13
C LYS A 72 -24.96 -13.98 -12.09
N SER A 73 -25.44 -12.74 -11.99
CA SER A 73 -24.91 -11.63 -12.78
C SER A 73 -23.43 -11.42 -12.47
N GLN A 74 -22.72 -10.65 -13.31
CA GLN A 74 -21.30 -10.38 -13.08
C GLN A 74 -21.07 -9.75 -11.70
N TRP A 75 -21.88 -8.77 -11.27
CA TRP A 75 -21.80 -8.18 -9.94
C TRP A 75 -22.14 -9.13 -8.78
N MET A 76 -22.73 -10.30 -9.04
CA MET A 76 -22.92 -11.32 -8.02
C MET A 76 -21.71 -12.24 -7.88
N VAL A 77 -21.01 -12.51 -8.98
CA VAL A 77 -19.90 -13.48 -9.02
C VAL A 77 -18.52 -12.84 -9.15
N TRP A 78 -18.44 -11.51 -9.09
CA TRP A 78 -17.18 -10.79 -9.24
C TRP A 78 -16.27 -11.00 -8.03
N ARG A 79 -15.00 -11.30 -8.31
CA ARG A 79 -13.89 -11.55 -7.36
C ARG A 79 -14.35 -12.17 -6.02
N PRO A 80 -14.92 -13.38 -6.03
CA PRO A 80 -15.58 -13.98 -4.87
C PRO A 80 -14.74 -14.10 -3.60
N PHE A 81 -13.43 -14.35 -3.76
CA PHE A 81 -12.51 -14.46 -2.64
C PHE A 81 -12.40 -13.15 -1.84
N TYR A 82 -12.64 -12.02 -2.51
CA TYR A 82 -12.58 -10.66 -1.98
C TYR A 82 -13.99 -10.16 -1.58
N PHE A 83 -15.00 -10.46 -2.42
CA PHE A 83 -16.39 -9.99 -2.25
C PHE A 83 -17.41 -11.12 -2.21
N ALA A 84 -17.83 -11.50 -1.01
CA ALA A 84 -18.88 -12.51 -0.84
C ALA A 84 -19.91 -12.17 0.25
N ASN A 85 -19.67 -11.12 1.05
CA ASN A 85 -20.51 -10.88 2.22
C ASN A 85 -21.94 -10.54 1.81
N LEU A 86 -22.88 -11.20 2.47
CA LEU A 86 -24.32 -11.00 2.30
C LEU A 86 -24.84 -10.36 3.58
N ILE A 87 -25.78 -9.43 3.44
CA ILE A 87 -26.44 -8.77 4.55
C ILE A 87 -27.94 -8.75 4.27
N VAL A 88 -28.71 -9.45 5.10
CA VAL A 88 -30.17 -9.53 4.99
C VAL A 88 -30.79 -8.53 5.93
N ASP A 89 -31.80 -7.80 5.47
CA ASP A 89 -32.53 -6.86 6.30
C ASP A 89 -33.19 -7.58 7.50
N PRO A 90 -32.98 -7.09 8.74
CA PRO A 90 -33.54 -7.71 9.94
C PRO A 90 -35.07 -7.72 9.98
N ARG A 91 -35.75 -6.91 9.15
CA ARG A 91 -37.20 -6.74 9.11
C ARG A 91 -37.83 -7.31 7.84
N ASP A 92 -37.05 -7.60 6.80
CA ASP A 92 -37.55 -8.14 5.53
C ASP A 92 -36.58 -9.17 4.92
N ALA A 93 -37.00 -10.44 4.91
CA ALA A 93 -36.18 -11.53 4.41
C ALA A 93 -35.88 -11.43 2.91
N LYS A 94 -36.67 -10.66 2.14
CA LYS A 94 -36.48 -10.49 0.70
C LYS A 94 -35.43 -9.45 0.36
N ARG A 95 -35.10 -8.59 1.31
CA ARG A 95 -34.20 -7.47 1.13
C ARG A 95 -32.78 -7.89 1.50
N VAL A 96 -31.91 -8.02 0.50
CA VAL A 96 -30.57 -8.57 0.67
C VAL A 96 -29.55 -7.72 -0.07
N PHE A 97 -28.59 -7.19 0.68
CA PHE A 97 -27.41 -6.58 0.12
C PHE A 97 -26.32 -7.64 -0.10
N LYS A 98 -25.54 -7.46 -1.16
CA LYS A 98 -24.24 -8.11 -1.33
C LYS A 98 -23.18 -7.04 -1.52
N THR A 99 -22.12 -7.14 -0.73
CA THR A 99 -20.94 -6.31 -0.89
C THR A 99 -20.12 -6.79 -2.10
N ASP A 100 -19.64 -5.84 -2.88
CA ASP A 100 -18.88 -6.04 -4.12
C ASP A 100 -18.12 -4.74 -4.41
N GLY A 101 -17.43 -4.64 -5.56
CA GLY A 101 -16.86 -3.36 -6.00
C GLY A 101 -17.95 -2.28 -6.12
N ASN A 102 -19.16 -2.71 -6.51
CA ASN A 102 -20.39 -1.95 -6.32
C ASN A 102 -21.29 -2.59 -5.26
N LEU A 103 -21.98 -1.78 -4.47
CA LEU A 103 -22.99 -2.33 -3.57
C LEU A 103 -24.21 -2.73 -4.39
N ILE A 104 -24.61 -4.00 -4.29
CA ILE A 104 -25.83 -4.47 -4.94
C ILE A 104 -26.89 -4.86 -3.92
N LEU A 105 -28.15 -4.57 -4.25
CA LEU A 105 -29.31 -4.82 -3.42
C LEU A 105 -30.38 -5.58 -4.20
N SER A 106 -30.92 -6.62 -3.59
CA SER A 106 -32.14 -7.28 -4.00
C SER A 106 -33.30 -6.88 -3.09
N GLU A 107 -34.46 -6.73 -3.71
CA GLU A 107 -35.74 -6.38 -3.08
C GLU A 107 -36.77 -7.51 -3.25
N ASP A 108 -36.38 -8.60 -3.93
CA ASP A 108 -37.26 -9.69 -4.38
C ASP A 108 -36.79 -11.08 -3.93
N GLY A 109 -35.93 -11.10 -2.90
CA GLY A 109 -35.42 -12.33 -2.30
C GLY A 109 -34.29 -12.97 -3.09
N GLY A 110 -33.45 -12.17 -3.73
CA GLY A 110 -32.24 -12.61 -4.42
C GLY A 110 -32.45 -13.05 -5.87
N LYS A 111 -33.61 -12.74 -6.48
CA LYS A 111 -33.90 -13.08 -7.88
C LYS A 111 -33.30 -12.06 -8.83
N SER A 112 -33.30 -10.80 -8.44
CA SER A 112 -32.64 -9.71 -9.16
C SER A 112 -31.96 -8.75 -8.20
N PHE A 113 -30.92 -8.07 -8.69
CA PHE A 113 -30.13 -7.10 -7.93
C PHE A 113 -29.94 -5.82 -8.75
N ALA A 114 -29.97 -4.68 -8.06
CA ALA A 114 -29.61 -3.37 -8.60
C ALA A 114 -28.36 -2.84 -7.90
N VAL A 115 -27.55 -2.08 -8.64
CA VAL A 115 -26.45 -1.30 -8.05
C VAL A 115 -27.06 -0.11 -7.30
N VAL A 116 -26.74 0.00 -6.01
CA VAL A 116 -27.27 1.03 -5.12
C VAL A 116 -26.18 1.84 -4.41
N GLY A 117 -24.91 1.51 -4.66
CA GLY A 117 -23.74 2.17 -4.10
C GLY A 117 -22.47 1.66 -4.77
N GLY A 118 -21.31 2.16 -4.34
CA GLY A 118 -20.02 1.89 -4.98
C GLY A 118 -19.59 3.01 -5.93
N PHE A 119 -18.93 2.66 -7.03
CA PHE A 119 -18.33 3.57 -8.01
C PHE A 119 -19.24 4.69 -8.56
N ASN A 120 -20.57 4.57 -8.41
CA ASN A 120 -21.55 5.59 -8.76
C ASN A 120 -22.13 6.28 -7.51
N GLY A 121 -21.36 7.21 -6.91
CA GLY A 121 -21.84 8.08 -5.83
C GLY A 121 -21.36 7.69 -4.43
N MET A 122 -20.62 6.60 -4.30
CA MET A 122 -19.77 6.27 -3.15
C MET A 122 -18.33 6.03 -3.63
N HIS A 123 -17.48 5.58 -2.72
CA HIS A 123 -16.24 4.93 -3.09
C HIS A 123 -16.52 3.45 -3.44
N GLY A 124 -15.63 2.80 -4.18
CA GLY A 124 -15.74 1.39 -4.52
C GLY A 124 -15.27 0.45 -3.40
N ASP A 125 -15.36 -0.85 -3.67
CA ASP A 125 -14.81 -1.93 -2.83
C ASP A 125 -15.44 -1.97 -1.44
N LEU A 126 -16.74 -2.29 -1.43
CA LEU A 126 -17.49 -2.45 -0.19
C LEU A 126 -17.19 -3.79 0.44
N HIS A 127 -17.04 -3.78 1.77
CA HIS A 127 -16.72 -5.00 2.53
C HIS A 127 -17.77 -5.34 3.59
N ASP A 128 -18.48 -4.34 4.12
CA ASP A 128 -19.53 -4.59 5.11
C ASP A 128 -20.60 -3.48 5.12
N LEU A 129 -21.76 -3.84 5.65
CA LEU A 129 -22.80 -2.87 5.97
C LEU A 129 -23.62 -3.31 7.19
N TRP A 130 -24.22 -2.34 7.87
CA TRP A 130 -25.12 -2.55 8.98
C TRP A 130 -26.46 -1.87 8.72
N ILE A 131 -27.55 -2.57 9.02
CA ILE A 131 -28.93 -2.09 8.88
C ILE A 131 -29.53 -1.95 10.27
N ASP A 132 -30.14 -0.79 10.56
CA ASP A 132 -30.81 -0.58 11.83
C ASP A 132 -31.98 -1.57 12.00
N PRO A 133 -31.97 -2.42 13.05
CA PRO A 133 -33.02 -3.42 13.26
C PRO A 133 -34.41 -2.84 13.51
N ASN A 134 -34.48 -1.57 13.89
CA ASN A 134 -35.73 -0.85 14.10
C ASN A 134 -36.13 0.00 12.88
N ASN A 135 -35.23 0.21 11.91
CA ASN A 135 -35.48 1.05 10.75
C ASN A 135 -34.63 0.64 9.53
N SER A 136 -35.21 -0.17 8.65
CA SER A 136 -34.59 -0.61 7.37
C SER A 136 -34.11 0.51 6.44
N GLN A 137 -34.55 1.76 6.67
CA GLN A 137 -34.10 2.91 5.89
C GLN A 137 -32.74 3.44 6.34
N HIS A 138 -32.31 3.13 7.57
CA HIS A 138 -31.06 3.62 8.13
C HIS A 138 -29.97 2.55 7.99
N VAL A 139 -29.02 2.81 7.11
CA VAL A 139 -27.96 1.86 6.72
C VAL A 139 -26.60 2.54 6.82
N PHE A 140 -25.61 1.82 7.34
CA PHE A 140 -24.22 2.24 7.34
C PHE A 140 -23.44 1.28 6.45
N ALA A 141 -22.53 1.81 5.64
CA ALA A 141 -21.67 1.00 4.77
C ALA A 141 -20.21 1.41 4.93
N GLY A 142 -19.34 0.41 4.96
CA GLY A 142 -17.89 0.59 4.98
C GLY A 142 -17.28 0.13 3.66
N ASP A 143 -16.47 1.00 3.08
CA ASP A 143 -15.69 0.76 1.86
C ASP A 143 -14.26 1.26 2.04
N ASP A 144 -13.41 1.05 1.05
CA ASP A 144 -12.00 1.45 1.13
C ASP A 144 -11.82 2.97 1.25
N GLY A 145 -12.84 3.76 0.88
CA GLY A 145 -12.90 5.21 1.05
C GLY A 145 -13.46 5.69 2.40
N GLY A 146 -13.90 4.78 3.26
CA GLY A 146 -14.34 5.05 4.63
C GLY A 146 -15.78 4.67 4.95
N LEU A 147 -16.48 5.57 5.65
CA LEU A 147 -17.83 5.32 6.18
C LEU A 147 -18.88 6.13 5.44
N TRP A 148 -19.96 5.45 5.07
CA TRP A 148 -21.12 6.03 4.43
C TRP A 148 -22.39 5.73 5.21
N ILE A 149 -23.33 6.67 5.17
CA ILE A 149 -24.63 6.56 5.85
C ILE A 149 -25.72 6.75 4.80
N SER A 150 -26.78 5.96 4.88
CA SER A 150 -28.02 6.15 4.13
C SER A 150 -29.20 6.26 5.08
N TYR A 151 -30.14 7.13 4.74
CA TYR A 151 -31.39 7.35 5.49
C TYR A 151 -32.65 6.98 4.67
N ASP A 152 -32.45 6.45 3.47
CA ASP A 152 -33.52 6.06 2.53
C ASP A 152 -33.31 4.64 1.98
N GLY A 153 -32.70 3.76 2.78
CA GLY A 153 -32.53 2.35 2.47
C GLY A 153 -31.48 2.11 1.38
N GLY A 154 -30.40 2.89 1.36
CA GLY A 154 -29.31 2.72 0.41
C GLY A 154 -29.58 3.30 -0.98
N ASN A 155 -30.61 4.14 -1.17
CA ASN A 155 -30.81 4.84 -2.44
C ASN A 155 -29.87 6.04 -2.57
N ARG A 156 -29.54 6.69 -1.46
CA ARG A 156 -28.56 7.78 -1.37
C ARG A 156 -27.63 7.60 -0.19
N TRP A 157 -26.42 8.10 -0.35
CA TRP A 157 -25.33 7.94 0.60
C TRP A 157 -24.69 9.28 0.95
N TRP A 158 -24.35 9.42 2.23
CA TRP A 158 -23.63 10.55 2.80
C TRP A 158 -22.29 10.06 3.35
N LYS A 159 -21.20 10.67 2.88
CA LYS A 159 -19.85 10.34 3.35
C LYS A 159 -19.57 10.96 4.71
N SER A 160 -18.89 10.21 5.57
CA SER A 160 -18.33 10.73 6.82
C SER A 160 -16.86 11.14 6.62
N ASP A 161 -16.63 12.40 6.27
CA ASP A 161 -15.28 12.93 5.93
C ASP A 161 -14.40 13.31 7.14
N ASN A 162 -14.76 12.88 8.35
CA ASN A 162 -14.06 13.22 9.58
C ASN A 162 -13.22 12.08 10.18
N LEU A 163 -12.99 11.00 9.41
CA LEU A 163 -12.18 9.86 9.84
C LEU A 163 -10.73 10.03 9.36
N PRO A 164 -9.73 10.07 10.26
CA PRO A 164 -8.31 10.16 9.89
C PRO A 164 -7.77 8.77 9.52
N ILE A 165 -8.22 8.25 8.38
CA ILE A 165 -7.93 6.87 7.92
C ILE A 165 -7.11 6.81 6.64
N ALA A 166 -6.58 7.94 6.16
CA ALA A 166 -5.76 7.99 4.96
C ALA A 166 -4.53 7.06 5.05
N GLN A 167 -4.29 6.32 3.98
CA GLN A 167 -3.30 5.27 3.86
C GLN A 167 -2.20 5.63 2.84
N PHE A 168 -1.16 6.35 3.28
CA PHE A 168 -0.06 6.73 2.40
C PHE A 168 0.95 5.59 2.24
N TYR A 169 1.34 5.32 0.99
CA TYR A 169 2.43 4.39 0.68
C TYR A 169 3.80 5.04 0.79
N HIS A 170 3.97 6.19 0.13
CA HIS A 170 5.23 6.92 0.03
C HIS A 170 5.02 8.41 0.30
N VAL A 171 6.10 9.11 0.66
CA VAL A 171 6.06 10.56 0.88
C VAL A 171 7.31 11.25 0.35
N SER A 172 7.11 12.39 -0.32
CA SER A 172 8.17 13.31 -0.71
C SER A 172 7.78 14.75 -0.38
N VAL A 173 8.76 15.66 -0.45
CA VAL A 173 8.60 17.08 -0.14
C VAL A 173 9.31 17.94 -1.17
N ASP A 174 8.82 19.16 -1.38
CA ASP A 174 9.53 20.18 -2.17
C ASP A 174 10.38 21.13 -1.29
N ASP A 175 11.09 22.04 -1.96
CA ASP A 175 11.90 23.08 -1.32
C ASP A 175 11.19 24.44 -1.25
N ARG A 176 9.87 24.51 -1.45
CA ARG A 176 9.11 25.77 -1.26
C ARG A 176 9.13 26.18 0.21
N ASP A 177 8.93 27.47 0.51
CA ASP A 177 8.65 27.95 1.88
C ASP A 177 7.24 28.59 1.98
N PRO A 178 6.28 27.99 2.74
CA PRO A 178 6.36 26.66 3.34
C PRO A 178 6.38 25.57 2.26
N TYR A 179 6.99 24.41 2.57
CA TYR A 179 7.09 23.31 1.62
C TYR A 179 5.75 22.61 1.43
N ARG A 180 5.64 21.80 0.38
CA ARG A 180 4.50 20.92 0.15
C ARG A 180 4.89 19.47 0.35
N VAL A 181 3.90 18.67 0.72
CA VAL A 181 4.00 17.23 0.90
C VAL A 181 3.29 16.55 -0.26
N TYR A 182 3.95 15.57 -0.85
CA TYR A 182 3.45 14.78 -1.98
C TYR A 182 3.37 13.32 -1.53
N GLY A 183 2.31 12.61 -1.93
CA GLY A 183 2.19 11.21 -1.61
C GLY A 183 0.98 10.56 -2.24
N GLY A 184 1.07 9.25 -2.43
CA GLY A 184 0.01 8.42 -2.96
C GLY A 184 -0.74 7.65 -1.88
N LEU A 185 -2.06 7.54 -2.04
CA LEU A 185 -2.96 6.83 -1.15
C LEU A 185 -3.47 5.53 -1.77
N GLN A 186 -3.63 4.51 -0.94
CA GLN A 186 -4.37 3.30 -1.34
C GLN A 186 -5.82 3.66 -1.70
N ASP A 187 -6.27 3.16 -2.85
CA ASP A 187 -7.58 3.34 -3.48
C ASP A 187 -8.05 4.80 -3.66
N ASN A 188 -7.22 5.76 -3.30
CA ASN A 188 -7.63 7.15 -3.17
C ASN A 188 -6.59 8.09 -3.77
N SER A 189 -6.02 7.75 -4.94
CA SER A 189 -5.26 8.69 -5.80
C SER A 189 -3.94 9.21 -5.23
N SER A 190 -3.24 10.05 -6.01
CA SER A 190 -2.03 10.77 -5.62
C SER A 190 -2.33 12.23 -5.31
N TRP A 191 -1.78 12.73 -4.21
CA TRP A 191 -2.10 14.05 -3.66
C TRP A 191 -0.88 14.88 -3.33
N VAL A 192 -1.03 16.20 -3.46
CA VAL A 192 -0.09 17.20 -2.96
C VAL A 192 -0.82 18.16 -2.02
N GLY A 193 -0.18 18.57 -0.92
CA GLY A 193 -0.77 19.53 0.01
C GLY A 193 0.26 20.38 0.76
N ASP A 194 -0.22 21.44 1.41
CA ASP A 194 0.63 22.33 2.21
C ASP A 194 1.13 21.64 3.49
N SER A 195 2.40 21.86 3.85
CA SER A 195 2.96 21.46 5.16
C SER A 195 2.53 22.36 6.32
N ALA A 196 2.07 23.57 6.02
CA ALA A 196 1.60 24.54 7.00
C ALA A 196 0.60 25.51 6.36
N TYR A 197 -0.46 25.83 7.09
CA TYR A 197 -1.48 26.79 6.66
C TYR A 197 -2.03 27.57 7.86
N PRO A 198 -2.33 28.89 7.73
CA PRO A 198 -2.96 29.65 8.80
C PRO A 198 -4.28 29.03 9.26
N GLY A 199 -4.41 28.79 10.57
CA GLY A 199 -5.58 28.10 11.14
C GLY A 199 -5.56 26.57 11.02
N GLY A 200 -4.48 25.99 10.46
CA GLY A 200 -4.30 24.55 10.30
C GLY A 200 -4.58 24.05 8.88
N ILE A 201 -4.06 22.86 8.57
CA ILE A 201 -4.21 22.23 7.26
C ILE A 201 -5.57 21.53 7.20
N THR A 202 -6.42 21.94 6.28
CA THR A 202 -7.72 21.30 5.99
C THR A 202 -7.64 20.45 4.73
N SER A 203 -8.61 19.57 4.49
CA SER A 203 -8.67 18.77 3.26
C SER A 203 -8.70 19.60 1.98
N SER A 204 -9.20 20.84 2.03
CA SER A 204 -9.19 21.77 0.88
C SER A 204 -7.81 22.33 0.55
N ARG A 205 -6.80 22.07 1.39
CA ARG A 205 -5.38 22.41 1.12
C ARG A 205 -4.64 21.29 0.39
N TRP A 206 -5.32 20.19 0.08
CA TRP A 206 -4.79 19.06 -0.67
C TRP A 206 -5.44 18.98 -2.04
N GLU A 207 -4.63 18.70 -3.05
CA GLU A 207 -5.02 18.65 -4.46
C GLU A 207 -4.80 17.22 -4.98
N ASN A 208 -5.83 16.62 -5.57
CA ASN A 208 -5.74 15.31 -6.24
C ASN A 208 -5.15 15.50 -7.64
N MET A 209 -4.01 14.88 -7.89
CA MET A 209 -3.23 15.09 -9.12
C MET A 209 -3.24 13.87 -10.06
N PHE A 210 -3.46 12.65 -9.56
CA PHE A 210 -3.40 11.45 -10.38
C PHE A 210 -4.25 10.32 -9.79
N GLY A 211 -4.85 9.46 -10.61
CA GLY A 211 -5.82 8.44 -10.15
C GLY A 211 -5.18 7.14 -9.64
N GLY A 212 -6.02 6.11 -9.48
CA GLY A 212 -5.61 4.77 -9.03
C GLY A 212 -5.29 4.70 -7.54
N ASP A 213 -4.56 3.65 -7.14
CA ASP A 213 -3.80 3.67 -5.89
C ASP A 213 -2.59 4.54 -6.16
N GLY A 214 -2.53 5.69 -5.53
CA GLY A 214 -1.33 6.49 -5.61
C GLY A 214 -0.21 5.78 -4.85
N PHE A 215 0.98 5.71 -5.45
CA PHE A 215 2.20 5.31 -4.72
C PHE A 215 3.18 6.47 -4.67
N TRP A 216 4.19 6.45 -5.55
CA TRP A 216 5.24 7.45 -5.58
C TRP A 216 4.75 8.71 -6.27
N MET A 217 5.10 9.84 -5.67
CA MET A 217 4.81 11.15 -6.22
C MET A 217 5.96 12.10 -5.91
N PHE A 218 6.40 12.85 -6.91
CA PHE A 218 7.46 13.84 -6.78
C PHE A 218 7.11 15.11 -7.55
N GLU A 219 7.53 16.27 -7.03
CA GLU A 219 7.72 17.47 -7.87
C GLU A 219 8.76 17.15 -8.96
N ASP A 220 8.55 17.64 -10.18
CA ASP A 220 9.60 17.64 -11.19
C ASP A 220 10.63 18.74 -10.86
N PRO A 221 11.87 18.37 -10.45
CA PRO A 221 12.84 19.35 -9.95
C PRO A 221 13.37 20.28 -11.05
N SER A 222 13.11 19.96 -12.32
CA SER A 222 13.42 20.83 -13.46
C SER A 222 12.30 21.81 -13.82
N ASP A 223 11.08 21.56 -13.35
CA ASP A 223 9.85 22.27 -13.73
C ASP A 223 8.75 22.08 -12.66
N SER A 224 8.70 22.99 -11.69
CA SER A 224 7.81 22.91 -10.51
C SER A 224 6.30 22.95 -10.82
N ASP A 225 5.93 23.24 -12.06
CA ASP A 225 4.53 23.16 -12.51
C ASP A 225 4.11 21.72 -12.82
N TYR A 226 5.06 20.78 -12.89
CA TYR A 226 4.81 19.38 -13.15
C TYR A 226 5.15 18.49 -11.94
N VAL A 227 4.45 17.36 -11.87
CA VAL A 227 4.73 16.26 -10.95
C VAL A 227 4.85 14.96 -11.71
N TYR A 228 5.66 14.05 -11.19
CA TYR A 228 5.61 12.64 -11.55
C TYR A 228 4.72 11.94 -10.53
N ALA A 229 3.75 11.16 -11.00
CA ALA A 229 2.87 10.38 -10.15
C ALA A 229 2.67 8.98 -10.73
N GLU A 230 2.71 7.96 -9.88
CA GLU A 230 2.56 6.56 -10.27
C GLU A 230 1.35 5.91 -9.57
N TYR A 231 0.70 4.98 -10.29
CA TYR A 231 -0.31 4.06 -9.77
C TYR A 231 -0.09 2.64 -10.32
N GLN A 232 -0.88 1.69 -9.80
CA GLN A 232 -0.65 0.24 -9.84
C GLN A 232 -0.07 -0.30 -11.13
N GLY A 233 0.99 -1.10 -11.05
CA GLY A 233 1.55 -1.73 -12.24
C GLY A 233 2.45 -0.82 -13.05
N GLY A 234 3.05 0.19 -12.40
CA GLY A 234 4.05 1.06 -13.01
C GLY A 234 3.46 2.05 -13.99
N PHE A 235 2.15 2.32 -13.93
CA PHE A 235 1.57 3.39 -14.71
C PHE A 235 2.00 4.71 -14.12
N ILE A 236 2.86 5.42 -14.85
CA ILE A 236 3.42 6.69 -14.42
C ILE A 236 2.97 7.80 -15.37
N GLY A 237 2.52 8.90 -14.79
CA GLY A 237 2.17 10.13 -15.49
C GLY A 237 3.09 11.28 -15.12
N ARG A 238 3.43 12.13 -16.09
CA ARG A 238 3.88 13.50 -15.84
C ARG A 238 2.66 14.41 -15.93
N VAL A 239 2.28 15.05 -14.82
CA VAL A 239 1.03 15.81 -14.68
C VAL A 239 1.35 17.27 -14.47
N ASN A 240 0.77 18.17 -15.27
CA ASN A 240 0.80 19.60 -14.99
C ASN A 240 -0.20 19.90 -13.86
N ARG A 241 0.28 20.49 -12.78
CA ARG A 241 -0.53 20.71 -11.57
C ARG A 241 -1.64 21.75 -11.74
N HIS A 242 -1.48 22.70 -12.66
CA HIS A 242 -2.44 23.79 -12.84
C HIS A 242 -3.50 23.44 -13.88
N THR A 243 -3.10 22.79 -14.98
CA THR A 243 -4.00 22.43 -16.07
C THR A 243 -4.58 21.03 -15.94
N HIS A 244 -4.01 20.18 -15.08
CA HIS A 244 -4.28 18.75 -14.95
C HIS A 244 -4.00 17.96 -16.24
N GLU A 245 -3.27 18.56 -17.19
CA GLU A 245 -2.80 17.84 -18.37
C GLU A 245 -1.86 16.71 -17.94
N THR A 246 -2.17 15.51 -18.39
CA THR A 246 -1.45 14.29 -18.02
C THR A 246 -0.84 13.65 -19.26
N ARG A 247 0.43 13.27 -19.18
CA ARG A 247 1.08 12.42 -20.18
C ARG A 247 1.52 11.10 -19.56
N ASP A 248 1.04 9.98 -20.14
CA ASP A 248 1.58 8.64 -19.87
C ASP A 248 3.04 8.58 -20.33
N ILE A 249 3.90 8.24 -19.38
CA ILE A 249 5.35 8.09 -19.57
C ILE A 249 5.83 6.70 -19.16
N GLN A 250 4.97 5.68 -19.07
CA GLN A 250 5.40 4.32 -18.75
C GLN A 250 6.32 3.77 -19.87
N PRO A 251 7.48 3.15 -19.56
CA PRO A 251 8.35 2.54 -20.56
C PRO A 251 7.62 1.46 -21.37
N ARG A 252 7.91 1.39 -22.67
CA ARG A 252 7.34 0.40 -23.58
C ARG A 252 8.44 -0.37 -24.30
N LEU A 253 8.23 -1.68 -24.50
CA LEU A 253 9.16 -2.50 -25.26
C LEU A 253 9.14 -2.13 -26.74
N GLY A 254 10.32 -2.03 -27.34
CA GLY A 254 10.45 -2.02 -28.80
C GLY A 254 10.02 -3.34 -29.42
N ALA A 255 9.73 -3.36 -30.73
CA ALA A 255 9.14 -4.51 -31.42
C ALA A 255 9.97 -5.81 -31.28
N GLN A 256 11.30 -5.72 -31.23
CA GLN A 256 12.18 -6.90 -31.04
C GLN A 256 12.12 -7.44 -29.61
N GLU A 257 12.15 -6.56 -28.62
CA GLU A 257 12.09 -6.94 -27.21
C GLU A 257 10.70 -7.49 -26.85
N LEU A 258 9.63 -6.93 -27.43
CA LEU A 258 8.28 -7.45 -27.25
C LEU A 258 8.15 -8.91 -27.72
N LYS A 259 8.81 -9.29 -28.83
CA LYS A 259 8.85 -10.68 -29.28
C LYS A 259 9.56 -11.59 -28.28
N ARG A 260 10.62 -11.11 -27.64
CA ARG A 260 11.45 -11.84 -26.68
C ARG A 260 10.78 -11.98 -25.31
N TYR A 261 10.33 -10.88 -24.72
CA TYR A 261 9.88 -10.83 -23.32
C TYR A 261 8.36 -10.87 -23.15
N LYS A 262 7.59 -10.64 -24.22
CA LYS A 262 6.11 -10.58 -24.26
C LYS A 262 5.50 -9.40 -23.50
N LYS A 263 5.94 -9.12 -22.28
CA LYS A 263 5.52 -7.98 -21.45
C LYS A 263 6.67 -7.49 -20.55
N LEU A 264 6.57 -6.25 -20.11
CA LEU A 264 7.30 -5.79 -18.93
C LEU A 264 6.53 -6.27 -17.68
N ARG A 265 7.27 -6.56 -16.61
CA ARG A 265 6.70 -6.91 -15.31
C ARG A 265 6.97 -5.74 -14.37
N PHE A 266 5.89 -5.07 -13.99
CA PHE A 266 5.92 -3.95 -13.05
C PHE A 266 5.27 -4.39 -11.74
N ASN A 267 5.79 -3.93 -10.62
CA ASN A 267 5.18 -4.24 -9.34
C ASN A 267 3.84 -3.50 -9.19
N TRP A 268 2.96 -3.99 -8.31
CA TRP A 268 1.80 -3.21 -7.85
C TRP A 268 2.24 -1.84 -7.36
N ASN A 269 3.25 -1.79 -6.50
CA ASN A 269 3.87 -0.56 -6.01
C ASN A 269 5.22 -0.39 -6.72
N THR A 270 5.21 0.12 -7.95
CA THR A 270 6.42 0.19 -8.77
C THR A 270 7.35 1.32 -8.32
N PRO A 271 8.63 1.06 -8.05
CA PRO A 271 9.55 2.10 -7.64
C PRO A 271 9.87 3.05 -8.79
N ILE A 272 9.79 4.34 -8.48
CA ILE A 272 10.37 5.41 -9.27
C ILE A 272 11.32 6.22 -8.39
N ALA A 273 12.37 6.79 -8.99
CA ALA A 273 13.34 7.60 -8.28
C ALA A 273 13.82 8.77 -9.15
N LEU A 274 14.12 9.90 -8.53
CA LEU A 274 14.76 11.04 -9.18
C LEU A 274 16.28 10.96 -8.98
N SER A 275 17.05 11.41 -9.97
CA SER A 275 18.50 11.54 -9.79
C SER A 275 18.83 12.74 -8.89
N PRO A 276 19.70 12.59 -7.89
CA PRO A 276 20.23 13.72 -7.13
C PRO A 276 21.30 14.52 -7.92
N HIS A 277 21.71 14.06 -9.11
CA HIS A 277 22.76 14.68 -9.92
C HIS A 277 22.26 15.38 -11.18
N ASP A 278 21.07 15.01 -11.65
CA ASP A 278 20.45 15.59 -12.85
C ASP A 278 18.93 15.73 -12.67
N PRO A 279 18.39 16.97 -12.59
CA PRO A 279 16.97 17.21 -12.35
C PRO A 279 16.06 16.72 -13.49
N SER A 280 16.60 16.45 -14.68
CA SER A 280 15.82 15.87 -15.78
C SER A 280 15.82 14.35 -15.79
N THR A 281 16.58 13.71 -14.88
CA THR A 281 16.74 12.26 -14.83
C THR A 281 15.75 11.61 -13.87
N ILE A 282 14.97 10.67 -14.43
CA ILE A 282 14.05 9.81 -13.67
C ILE A 282 14.34 8.32 -13.95
N TYR A 283 14.10 7.50 -12.94
CA TYR A 283 14.22 6.05 -13.00
C TYR A 283 12.88 5.37 -12.72
N ILE A 284 12.64 4.22 -13.35
CA ILE A 284 11.51 3.35 -13.05
C ILE A 284 11.92 1.87 -13.12
N GLY A 285 11.42 1.07 -12.17
CA GLY A 285 11.74 -0.34 -12.03
C GLY A 285 10.67 -1.28 -12.58
N ALA A 286 10.96 -1.99 -13.66
CA ALA A 286 10.24 -3.20 -14.06
C ALA A 286 10.97 -4.44 -13.52
N GLN A 287 11.06 -5.54 -14.28
CA GLN A 287 12.16 -6.50 -14.10
C GLN A 287 13.53 -5.94 -14.53
N PHE A 288 13.50 -4.82 -15.26
CA PHE A 288 14.65 -4.05 -15.72
C PHE A 288 14.60 -2.64 -15.12
N LEU A 289 15.75 -2.05 -14.88
CA LEU A 289 15.85 -0.63 -14.56
C LEU A 289 15.86 0.19 -15.85
N PHE A 290 14.97 1.17 -15.93
CA PHE A 290 14.92 2.17 -16.99
C PHE A 290 15.33 3.54 -16.46
N ARG A 291 15.97 4.33 -17.33
CA ARG A 291 16.35 5.73 -17.08
C ARG A 291 15.83 6.61 -18.22
N SER A 292 15.30 7.78 -17.89
CA SER A 292 15.00 8.84 -18.84
C SER A 292 15.78 10.09 -18.45
N HIS A 293 16.19 10.89 -19.45
CA HIS A 293 16.83 12.21 -19.28
C HIS A 293 15.95 13.36 -19.81
N ASP A 294 14.71 13.05 -20.19
CA ASP A 294 13.81 13.95 -20.90
C ASP A 294 12.39 13.90 -20.33
N HIS A 295 12.29 13.78 -19.01
CA HIS A 295 11.05 13.78 -18.25
C HIS A 295 10.12 12.60 -18.58
N GLY A 296 10.69 11.43 -18.88
CA GLY A 296 9.96 10.20 -19.22
C GLY A 296 9.47 10.13 -20.67
N GLN A 297 9.89 11.05 -21.54
CA GLN A 297 9.48 11.04 -22.95
C GLN A 297 10.14 9.89 -23.73
N THR A 298 11.39 9.57 -23.40
CA THR A 298 12.11 8.40 -23.89
C THR A 298 12.81 7.67 -22.74
N TRP A 299 12.96 6.35 -22.89
CA TRP A 299 13.52 5.47 -21.87
C TRP A 299 14.66 4.63 -22.42
N GLU A 300 15.77 4.62 -21.68
CA GLU A 300 16.90 3.72 -21.86
C GLU A 300 16.82 2.58 -20.85
N ARG A 301 16.93 1.33 -21.31
CA ARG A 301 17.11 0.16 -20.43
C ARG A 301 18.58 0.07 -20.02
N ILE A 302 18.86 0.28 -18.73
CA ILE A 302 20.23 0.31 -18.18
C ILE A 302 20.59 -0.94 -17.37
N SER A 303 19.80 -2.01 -17.48
CA SER A 303 20.07 -3.27 -16.79
C SER A 303 19.66 -4.52 -17.59
N PRO A 304 20.25 -5.70 -17.26
CA PRO A 304 19.62 -6.99 -17.55
C PRO A 304 18.41 -7.20 -16.62
N ASP A 305 17.75 -8.35 -16.72
CA ASP A 305 16.71 -8.74 -15.76
C ASP A 305 17.39 -8.89 -14.39
N LEU A 306 17.04 -8.02 -13.44
CA LEU A 306 17.69 -7.95 -12.12
C LEU A 306 17.05 -8.92 -11.11
N THR A 307 16.02 -9.65 -11.51
CA THR A 307 15.19 -10.51 -10.68
C THR A 307 15.65 -11.96 -10.77
N SER A 308 15.03 -12.87 -10.03
CA SER A 308 15.27 -14.32 -10.17
C SER A 308 14.71 -14.86 -11.49
N ASN A 309 13.81 -14.11 -12.14
CA ASN A 309 13.09 -14.48 -13.36
C ASN A 309 12.50 -15.91 -13.29
N ASP A 310 11.96 -16.27 -12.12
CA ASP A 310 11.41 -17.60 -11.85
C ASP A 310 10.05 -17.76 -12.56
N PRO A 311 9.93 -18.64 -13.57
CA PRO A 311 8.67 -18.82 -14.29
C PRO A 311 7.52 -19.35 -13.42
N GLN A 312 7.82 -20.00 -12.29
CA GLN A 312 6.77 -20.45 -11.37
C GLN A 312 6.10 -19.30 -10.64
N LYS A 313 6.79 -18.15 -10.52
CA LYS A 313 6.26 -16.92 -9.92
C LYS A 313 5.65 -15.96 -10.95
N GLN A 314 5.71 -16.30 -12.24
CA GLN A 314 5.19 -15.48 -13.35
C GLN A 314 3.89 -16.07 -13.92
N LYS A 315 3.02 -16.59 -13.06
CA LYS A 315 1.74 -17.24 -13.43
C LYS A 315 0.54 -16.45 -12.91
N GLN A 316 0.60 -15.14 -13.04
CA GLN A 316 -0.45 -14.25 -12.57
C GLN A 316 -1.81 -14.61 -13.18
N GLU A 317 -1.83 -14.99 -14.45
CA GLU A 317 -3.06 -15.38 -15.17
C GLU A 317 -3.71 -16.67 -14.64
N GLU A 318 -3.02 -17.39 -13.73
CA GLU A 318 -3.49 -18.60 -13.06
C GLU A 318 -3.77 -18.36 -11.56
N SER A 319 -3.64 -17.11 -11.07
CA SER A 319 -3.80 -16.77 -9.66
C SER A 319 -5.28 -16.72 -9.22
N GLY A 320 -5.57 -16.66 -7.92
CA GLY A 320 -6.95 -16.59 -7.39
C GLY A 320 -7.62 -17.95 -7.08
N GLY A 321 -7.13 -19.05 -7.65
CA GLY A 321 -7.57 -20.40 -7.29
C GLY A 321 -8.80 -20.88 -8.06
N VAL A 322 -9.99 -20.83 -7.47
CA VAL A 322 -11.22 -21.33 -8.13
C VAL A 322 -11.67 -20.33 -9.20
N THR A 323 -11.74 -19.06 -8.82
CA THR A 323 -11.90 -17.95 -9.75
C THR A 323 -10.53 -17.32 -10.00
N VAL A 324 -10.22 -17.04 -11.26
CA VAL A 324 -8.98 -16.32 -11.57
C VAL A 324 -9.10 -14.88 -11.06
N ASP A 325 -8.09 -14.42 -10.34
CA ASP A 325 -7.89 -13.00 -10.05
C ASP A 325 -6.60 -12.52 -10.71
N ASN A 326 -6.64 -11.33 -11.30
CA ASN A 326 -5.52 -10.77 -12.03
C ASN A 326 -5.63 -9.25 -11.96
N SER A 327 -5.31 -8.73 -10.77
CA SER A 327 -5.46 -7.32 -10.43
C SER A 327 -4.19 -6.50 -10.70
N VAL A 328 -3.06 -7.16 -11.00
CA VAL A 328 -1.68 -6.66 -10.95
C VAL A 328 -0.99 -6.91 -9.61
N ALA A 329 -1.74 -7.07 -8.51
CA ALA A 329 -1.17 -7.34 -7.19
C ALA A 329 -0.36 -8.65 -7.12
N GLU A 330 -0.62 -9.58 -8.03
CA GLU A 330 0.01 -10.90 -8.07
C GLU A 330 1.21 -10.96 -9.03
N MET A 331 1.58 -9.82 -9.63
CA MET A 331 2.83 -9.70 -10.39
C MET A 331 4.02 -9.88 -9.46
N HIS A 332 4.96 -10.73 -9.86
CA HIS A 332 6.17 -11.03 -9.12
C HIS A 332 7.38 -11.00 -10.06
N THR A 333 8.59 -11.01 -9.50
CA THR A 333 9.88 -10.96 -10.20
C THR A 333 10.01 -9.59 -10.86
N THR A 334 9.98 -8.59 -9.98
CA THR A 334 9.99 -7.15 -10.28
C THR A 334 10.94 -6.41 -9.33
N ILE A 335 11.48 -5.28 -9.80
CA ILE A 335 12.21 -4.34 -8.96
C ILE A 335 11.21 -3.64 -8.04
N PHE A 336 11.56 -3.50 -6.76
CA PHE A 336 10.70 -2.95 -5.71
C PHE A 336 11.29 -1.69 -5.05
N SER A 337 12.60 -1.50 -5.07
CA SER A 337 13.25 -0.29 -4.52
C SER A 337 14.43 0.14 -5.37
N ILE A 338 14.61 1.46 -5.56
CA ILE A 338 15.70 2.08 -6.33
C ILE A 338 16.32 3.20 -5.51
N SER A 339 17.65 3.29 -5.49
CA SER A 339 18.36 4.43 -4.90
C SER A 339 19.64 4.72 -5.67
N GLU A 340 19.71 5.89 -6.31
CA GLU A 340 20.97 6.46 -6.78
C GLU A 340 21.68 7.16 -5.60
N SER A 341 23.00 6.99 -5.52
CA SER A 341 23.81 7.62 -4.50
C SER A 341 23.79 9.13 -4.62
N PRO A 342 23.53 9.89 -3.55
CA PRO A 342 23.64 11.35 -3.55
C PRO A 342 25.10 11.83 -3.70
N LEU A 343 26.08 10.94 -3.53
CA LEU A 343 27.51 11.28 -3.56
C LEU A 343 28.22 10.91 -4.86
N THR A 344 27.65 10.01 -5.66
CA THR A 344 28.32 9.50 -6.85
C THR A 344 27.30 9.16 -7.93
N ALA A 345 27.27 9.95 -9.00
CA ALA A 345 26.41 9.69 -10.16
C ALA A 345 26.70 8.31 -10.76
N GLY A 346 25.65 7.58 -11.13
CA GLY A 346 25.74 6.22 -11.69
C GLY A 346 26.05 5.12 -10.66
N LEU A 347 26.19 5.44 -9.37
CA LEU A 347 26.18 4.45 -8.29
C LEU A 347 24.73 4.19 -7.87
N ILE A 348 24.15 3.09 -8.32
CA ILE A 348 22.71 2.80 -8.16
C ILE A 348 22.52 1.44 -7.48
N TRP A 349 21.68 1.44 -6.45
CA TRP A 349 21.20 0.26 -5.74
C TRP A 349 19.79 -0.09 -6.17
N VAL A 350 19.53 -1.39 -6.32
CA VAL A 350 18.22 -1.94 -6.66
C VAL A 350 17.89 -3.12 -5.75
N GLY A 351 16.65 -3.17 -5.26
CA GLY A 351 16.07 -4.29 -4.53
C GLY A 351 14.89 -4.89 -5.30
N THR A 352 14.66 -6.20 -5.19
CA THR A 352 13.56 -6.90 -5.87
C THR A 352 12.58 -7.58 -4.90
N ASP A 353 11.37 -7.81 -5.39
CA ASP A 353 10.33 -8.62 -4.75
C ASP A 353 10.65 -10.13 -4.75
N ASP A 354 11.82 -10.57 -5.19
CA ASP A 354 12.24 -11.96 -5.08
C ASP A 354 13.57 -12.10 -4.31
N GLY A 355 14.03 -11.01 -3.73
CA GLY A 355 15.13 -10.98 -2.77
C GLY A 355 16.51 -10.85 -3.39
N ASN A 356 16.63 -10.29 -4.60
CA ASN A 356 17.90 -9.82 -5.12
C ASN A 356 18.17 -8.39 -4.63
N LEU A 357 19.43 -8.14 -4.22
CA LEU A 357 19.95 -6.83 -3.88
C LEU A 357 21.14 -6.56 -4.77
N GLN A 358 21.00 -5.62 -5.70
CA GLN A 358 21.92 -5.42 -6.81
C GLN A 358 22.53 -4.03 -6.78
N LEU A 359 23.77 -3.93 -7.25
CA LEU A 359 24.57 -2.71 -7.31
C LEU A 359 25.16 -2.51 -8.70
N THR A 360 25.05 -1.31 -9.24
CA THR A 360 25.91 -0.81 -10.31
C THR A 360 26.68 0.41 -9.84
N ARG A 361 27.90 0.59 -10.35
CA ARG A 361 28.78 1.72 -10.00
C ARG A 361 29.23 2.54 -11.21
N ASP A 362 28.68 2.21 -12.37
CA ASP A 362 29.03 2.75 -13.68
C ASP A 362 27.78 3.09 -14.50
N GLY A 363 26.67 3.41 -13.82
CA GLY A 363 25.43 3.87 -14.45
C GLY A 363 24.69 2.78 -15.23
N GLY A 364 24.90 1.51 -14.89
CA GLY A 364 24.23 0.36 -15.50
C GLY A 364 25.11 -0.49 -16.43
N GLY A 365 26.40 -0.16 -16.58
CA GLY A 365 27.34 -0.93 -17.39
C GLY A 365 27.61 -2.34 -16.82
N HIS A 366 27.76 -2.43 -15.50
CA HIS A 366 27.91 -3.68 -14.77
C HIS A 366 27.01 -3.72 -13.52
N TRP A 367 26.40 -4.88 -13.28
CA TRP A 367 25.53 -5.16 -12.14
C TRP A 367 26.07 -6.35 -11.34
N GLU A 368 26.14 -6.18 -10.02
CA GLU A 368 26.55 -7.20 -9.05
C GLU A 368 25.42 -7.47 -8.05
N ASN A 369 24.98 -8.72 -7.94
CA ASN A 369 24.04 -9.13 -6.91
C ASN A 369 24.79 -9.46 -5.62
N VAL A 370 24.59 -8.64 -4.58
CA VAL A 370 25.31 -8.72 -3.31
C VAL A 370 24.49 -9.33 -2.18
N VAL A 371 23.25 -9.78 -2.42
CA VAL A 371 22.40 -10.34 -1.35
C VAL A 371 23.02 -11.57 -0.67
N GLY A 372 23.84 -12.34 -1.41
CA GLY A 372 24.58 -13.48 -0.87
C GLY A 372 25.56 -13.13 0.26
N ASN A 373 25.92 -11.85 0.40
CA ASN A 373 26.81 -11.35 1.45
C ASN A 373 26.03 -10.98 2.74
N VAL A 374 24.70 -10.95 2.71
CA VAL A 374 23.86 -10.64 3.87
C VAL A 374 23.67 -11.88 4.74
N ARG A 375 24.43 -11.96 5.84
CA ARG A 375 24.38 -13.12 6.73
C ARG A 375 23.14 -13.09 7.63
N GLY A 376 22.56 -14.28 7.85
CA GLY A 376 21.37 -14.43 8.70
C GLY A 376 20.06 -14.00 8.04
N LEU A 377 20.09 -13.60 6.77
CA LEU A 377 18.91 -13.29 5.98
C LEU A 377 18.40 -14.57 5.28
N PRO A 378 17.14 -14.98 5.50
CA PRO A 378 16.55 -16.09 4.78
C PRO A 378 16.39 -15.80 3.28
N LYS A 379 16.42 -16.85 2.45
CA LYS A 379 16.27 -16.70 0.98
C LYS A 379 14.91 -16.13 0.62
N ASN A 380 14.87 -15.41 -0.51
CA ASN A 380 13.67 -14.80 -1.10
C ASN A 380 13.00 -13.75 -0.20
N SER A 381 13.73 -13.15 0.74
CA SER A 381 13.23 -12.02 1.53
C SER A 381 13.12 -10.80 0.62
N TRP A 382 11.93 -10.20 0.50
CA TRP A 382 11.70 -9.01 -0.31
C TRP A 382 12.67 -7.91 0.12
N VAL A 383 13.33 -7.25 -0.83
CA VAL A 383 14.11 -6.05 -0.53
C VAL A 383 13.14 -4.88 -0.52
N ASN A 384 12.47 -4.68 0.62
CA ASN A 384 11.42 -3.65 0.75
C ASN A 384 12.00 -2.23 0.64
N TRP A 385 13.25 -2.04 1.06
CA TRP A 385 13.95 -0.77 0.95
C TRP A 385 15.45 -0.96 0.75
N VAL A 386 16.04 -0.17 -0.14
CA VAL A 386 17.49 0.06 -0.20
C VAL A 386 17.75 1.54 -0.40
N GLN A 387 18.68 2.11 0.35
CA GLN A 387 19.06 3.50 0.22
C GLN A 387 20.58 3.67 0.33
N ALA A 388 21.17 4.36 -0.65
CA ALA A 388 22.56 4.77 -0.60
C ALA A 388 22.79 5.78 0.54
N GLY A 389 23.91 5.63 1.25
CA GLY A 389 24.27 6.50 2.38
C GLY A 389 24.63 7.92 1.96
N GLN A 390 24.40 8.87 2.86
CA GLN A 390 24.57 10.31 2.60
C GLN A 390 26.02 10.79 2.82
N TYR A 391 26.86 10.00 3.51
CA TYR A 391 28.18 10.45 3.98
C TYR A 391 29.38 9.73 3.35
N ALA A 392 29.18 8.53 2.82
CA ALA A 392 30.25 7.79 2.16
C ALA A 392 29.69 6.92 1.03
N PRO A 393 30.27 6.94 -0.19
CA PRO A 393 29.74 6.21 -1.34
C PRO A 393 29.65 4.68 -1.14
N GLY A 394 30.50 4.12 -0.29
CA GLY A 394 30.46 2.68 0.05
C GLY A 394 29.30 2.27 0.95
N THR A 395 28.56 3.24 1.51
CA THR A 395 27.49 2.99 2.48
C THR A 395 26.15 2.79 1.81
N ALA A 396 25.39 1.80 2.27
CA ALA A 396 23.98 1.65 1.96
C ALA A 396 23.25 0.96 3.12
N TYR A 397 21.98 1.30 3.29
CA TYR A 397 21.07 0.68 4.25
C TYR A 397 20.03 -0.14 3.50
N ALA A 398 19.64 -1.29 4.05
CA ALA A 398 18.63 -2.15 3.46
C ALA A 398 17.66 -2.70 4.51
N ALA A 399 16.37 -2.73 4.18
CA ALA A 399 15.32 -3.39 4.95
C ALA A 399 14.71 -4.52 4.13
N PHE A 400 14.48 -5.66 4.77
CA PHE A 400 13.93 -6.85 4.14
C PHE A 400 12.61 -7.28 4.78
N ASP A 401 11.67 -7.69 3.95
CA ASP A 401 10.34 -8.12 4.35
C ASP A 401 10.13 -9.61 4.10
N ARG A 402 9.54 -10.27 5.10
CA ARG A 402 9.20 -11.69 5.12
C ARG A 402 7.80 -11.99 5.68
N HIS A 403 6.96 -10.97 5.88
CA HIS A 403 5.66 -11.17 6.53
C HIS A 403 4.76 -12.15 5.76
N THR A 404 4.89 -12.21 4.42
CA THR A 404 4.17 -13.16 3.55
C THR A 404 4.57 -14.63 3.80
N PHE A 405 5.70 -14.87 4.46
CA PHE A 405 6.14 -16.19 4.94
C PHE A 405 5.73 -16.45 6.40
N GLY A 406 4.96 -15.56 7.02
CA GLY A 406 4.59 -15.61 8.44
C GLY A 406 5.70 -15.16 9.39
N ASP A 407 6.75 -14.51 8.88
CA ASP A 407 7.89 -14.03 9.67
C ASP A 407 7.81 -12.51 9.83
N MET A 408 7.50 -12.07 11.06
CA MET A 408 7.30 -10.65 11.41
C MET A 408 8.58 -9.97 11.94
N THR A 409 9.74 -10.61 11.78
CA THR A 409 11.02 -10.11 12.27
C THR A 409 11.49 -8.91 11.44
N PRO A 410 11.94 -7.80 12.06
CA PRO A 410 12.53 -6.68 11.32
C PRO A 410 13.97 -6.99 10.89
N TYR A 411 14.18 -7.23 9.59
CA TYR A 411 15.48 -7.45 9.00
C TYR A 411 16.05 -6.15 8.45
N VAL A 412 17.02 -5.54 9.14
CA VAL A 412 17.63 -4.26 8.75
C VAL A 412 19.14 -4.34 8.83
N TYR A 413 19.81 -3.92 7.77
CA TYR A 413 21.26 -4.06 7.61
C TYR A 413 21.89 -2.78 7.05
N VAL A 414 23.18 -2.62 7.33
CA VAL A 414 24.03 -1.58 6.74
C VAL A 414 25.29 -2.21 6.14
N THR A 415 25.71 -1.71 4.98
CA THR A 415 27.04 -1.96 4.40
C THR A 415 27.83 -0.66 4.42
N LYS A 416 29.17 -0.75 4.45
CA LYS A 416 30.11 0.39 4.31
C LYS A 416 31.16 0.15 3.22
N ASP A 417 31.01 -0.93 2.45
CA ASP A 417 32.01 -1.41 1.50
C ASP A 417 31.40 -1.91 0.19
N TYR A 418 30.34 -1.23 -0.27
CA TYR A 418 29.62 -1.55 -1.50
C TYR A 418 28.98 -2.95 -1.48
N GLY A 419 28.49 -3.37 -0.33
CA GLY A 419 27.73 -4.62 -0.17
C GLY A 419 28.60 -5.87 -0.07
N ARG A 420 29.93 -5.74 0.07
CA ARG A 420 30.82 -6.88 0.30
C ARG A 420 30.62 -7.47 1.69
N THR A 421 30.34 -6.63 2.68
CA THR A 421 29.94 -7.03 4.02
C THR A 421 28.72 -6.24 4.48
N TRP A 422 27.87 -6.91 5.26
CA TRP A 422 26.66 -6.35 5.84
C TRP A 422 26.64 -6.59 7.35
N THR A 423 26.33 -5.54 8.10
CA THR A 423 26.14 -5.57 9.55
C THR A 423 24.66 -5.44 9.83
N ALA A 424 24.10 -6.37 10.60
CA ALA A 424 22.71 -6.28 11.06
C ALA A 424 22.60 -5.13 12.08
N LEU A 425 21.61 -4.25 11.90
CA LEU A 425 21.30 -3.17 12.84
C LEU A 425 20.35 -3.66 13.95
N LEU A 426 19.60 -4.72 13.67
CA LEU A 426 18.67 -5.38 14.60
C LEU A 426 19.02 -6.86 14.72
N ASP A 427 18.93 -7.40 15.93
CA ASP A 427 19.06 -8.85 16.15
C ASP A 427 17.70 -9.52 15.88
N PRO A 428 17.62 -10.54 15.01
CA PRO A 428 16.39 -11.29 14.79
C PRO A 428 15.75 -11.92 16.04
N LYS A 429 16.49 -12.10 17.15
CA LYS A 429 16.02 -12.76 18.37
C LYS A 429 15.37 -11.83 19.38
N ASP A 430 15.85 -10.58 19.51
CA ASP A 430 15.34 -9.62 20.49
C ASP A 430 14.87 -8.28 19.88
N GLY A 431 15.15 -8.06 18.59
CA GLY A 431 14.77 -6.88 17.82
C GLY A 431 15.29 -5.56 18.39
N LYS A 432 16.12 -5.58 19.43
CA LYS A 432 16.49 -4.40 20.24
C LYS A 432 15.28 -3.54 20.66
N GLY A 433 14.14 -4.17 20.92
CA GLY A 433 12.89 -3.47 21.25
C GLY A 433 12.10 -2.93 20.05
N VAL A 434 12.62 -3.01 18.83
CA VAL A 434 11.87 -2.74 17.59
C VAL A 434 10.94 -3.92 17.30
N ARG A 435 9.69 -3.61 16.94
CA ARG A 435 8.65 -4.59 16.63
C ARG A 435 8.01 -4.31 15.27
N GLY A 436 7.48 -5.37 14.67
CA GLY A 436 6.92 -5.32 13.32
C GLY A 436 8.02 -5.42 12.27
N TYR A 437 7.71 -5.99 11.11
CA TYR A 437 8.65 -6.06 10.00
C TYR A 437 8.96 -4.63 9.50
N ALA A 438 10.16 -4.45 8.96
CA ALA A 438 10.67 -3.14 8.57
C ALA A 438 10.19 -2.75 7.17
N HIS A 439 9.70 -1.52 7.03
CA HIS A 439 9.34 -0.96 5.73
C HIS A 439 10.47 -0.10 5.15
N VAL A 440 10.98 0.85 5.94
CA VAL A 440 11.88 1.91 5.47
C VAL A 440 12.95 2.20 6.50
N ILE A 441 14.19 2.46 6.06
CA ILE A 441 15.24 3.01 6.90
C ILE A 441 15.89 4.21 6.22
N LYS A 442 16.00 5.34 6.94
CA LYS A 442 16.64 6.55 6.45
C LYS A 442 17.70 7.05 7.44
N GLU A 443 18.77 7.57 6.89
CA GLU A 443 19.82 8.30 7.60
C GLU A 443 19.47 9.79 7.61
N ASP A 444 19.66 10.47 8.73
CA ASP A 444 19.51 11.93 8.78
C ASP A 444 20.55 12.62 7.87
N PRO A 445 20.19 13.70 7.15
CA PRO A 445 21.12 14.36 6.23
C PRO A 445 22.20 15.22 6.92
N ILE A 446 22.13 15.44 8.23
CA ILE A 446 23.10 16.24 8.99
C ILE A 446 23.89 15.40 10.00
N ASP A 447 23.25 14.47 10.71
CA ASP A 447 23.89 13.59 11.68
C ASP A 447 23.94 12.10 11.21
N PRO A 448 25.12 11.54 10.87
CA PRO A 448 25.25 10.15 10.43
C PRO A 448 24.94 9.11 11.53
N GLN A 449 24.76 9.50 12.79
CA GLN A 449 24.35 8.59 13.86
C GLN A 449 22.83 8.53 14.04
N LEU A 450 22.10 9.52 13.51
CA LEU A 450 20.66 9.59 13.63
C LEU A 450 20.00 8.81 12.49
N LEU A 451 19.33 7.72 12.85
CA LEU A 451 18.62 6.83 11.93
C LEU A 451 17.13 6.80 12.27
N TYR A 452 16.30 6.77 11.24
CA TYR A 452 14.85 6.62 11.33
C TYR A 452 14.43 5.29 10.70
N LEU A 453 13.61 4.52 11.40
CA LEU A 453 13.12 3.21 10.98
C LEU A 453 11.60 3.15 11.08
N GLY A 454 10.94 3.04 9.93
CA GLY A 454 9.50 2.78 9.85
C GLY A 454 9.23 1.28 9.82
N THR A 455 8.33 0.81 10.68
CA THR A 455 7.88 -0.59 10.73
C THR A 455 6.36 -0.67 10.66
N GLU A 456 5.84 -1.89 10.53
CA GLU A 456 4.40 -2.19 10.63
C GLU A 456 3.76 -1.66 11.92
N LEU A 457 4.56 -1.43 12.98
CA LEU A 457 4.06 -1.04 14.31
C LEU A 457 4.53 0.35 14.78
N GLY A 458 5.07 1.17 13.88
CA GLY A 458 5.35 2.58 14.11
C GLY A 458 6.74 3.04 13.69
N LEU A 459 7.12 4.23 14.16
CA LEU A 459 8.44 4.83 13.94
C LEU A 459 9.37 4.52 15.12
N SER A 460 10.58 4.03 14.82
CA SER A 460 11.69 3.90 15.76
C SER A 460 12.85 4.79 15.33
N MET A 461 13.60 5.30 16.29
CA MET A 461 14.76 6.16 16.07
C MET A 461 15.98 5.62 16.81
N SER A 462 17.15 5.84 16.22
CA SER A 462 18.45 5.56 16.83
C SER A 462 19.29 6.82 16.77
N VAL A 463 20.02 7.13 17.85
CA VAL A 463 20.95 8.28 17.92
C VAL A 463 22.42 7.85 17.94
N ASP A 464 22.70 6.56 17.75
CA ASP A 464 24.04 5.97 17.86
C ASP A 464 24.34 4.96 16.72
N GLY A 465 23.83 5.26 15.53
CA GLY A 465 24.11 4.47 14.33
C GLY A 465 23.48 3.06 14.32
N GLY A 466 22.41 2.87 15.09
CA GLY A 466 21.61 1.65 15.16
C GLY A 466 22.04 0.70 16.28
N ALA A 467 22.90 1.16 17.22
CA ALA A 467 23.27 0.35 18.37
C ALA A 467 22.07 0.19 19.31
N HIS A 468 21.32 1.26 19.57
CA HIS A 468 20.09 1.26 20.36
C HIS A 468 18.94 1.95 19.63
N TRP A 469 17.72 1.50 19.89
CA TRP A 469 16.51 2.01 19.25
C TRP A 469 15.46 2.40 20.29
N ALA A 470 14.75 3.49 20.04
CA ALA A 470 13.61 3.93 20.83
C ALA A 470 12.41 4.19 19.92
N GLN A 471 11.23 3.76 20.33
CA GLN A 471 10.01 4.04 19.60
C GLN A 471 9.60 5.51 19.78
N TYR A 472 9.34 6.21 18.68
CA TYR A 472 8.84 7.57 18.71
C TYR A 472 7.38 7.58 19.19
N ARG A 473 7.11 8.37 20.23
CA ARG A 473 5.78 8.54 20.86
C ARG A 473 5.30 10.00 20.90
N GLY A 474 6.05 10.91 20.25
CA GLY A 474 5.67 12.32 20.18
C GLY A 474 4.32 12.51 19.48
N GLY A 475 3.59 13.55 19.90
CA GLY A 475 2.26 13.86 19.35
C GLY A 475 1.20 12.78 19.55
N HIS A 476 1.44 11.77 20.40
CA HIS A 476 0.60 10.58 20.55
C HIS A 476 0.45 9.76 19.25
N LEU A 477 1.52 9.67 18.43
CA LEU A 477 1.54 8.80 17.26
C LEU A 477 1.07 7.38 17.65
N PRO A 478 -0.06 6.89 17.09
CA PRO A 478 -0.60 5.58 17.44
C PRO A 478 0.27 4.45 16.88
N THR A 479 0.02 3.22 17.30
CA THR A 479 0.57 2.05 16.60
C THR A 479 -0.08 1.95 15.22
N VAL A 480 0.70 2.27 14.19
CA VAL A 480 0.30 2.27 12.78
C VAL A 480 1.54 1.97 11.94
N ALA A 481 1.35 1.33 10.78
CA ALA A 481 2.44 1.12 9.84
C ALA A 481 3.00 2.45 9.35
N VAL A 482 4.32 2.59 9.42
CA VAL A 482 5.08 3.73 8.85
C VAL A 482 5.81 3.20 7.63
N ARG A 483 5.31 3.57 6.44
CA ARG A 483 5.76 2.97 5.16
C ARG A 483 6.87 3.75 4.48
N ASP A 484 6.90 5.06 4.65
CA ASP A 484 7.97 5.92 4.13
C ASP A 484 8.16 7.17 5.01
N LEU A 485 9.29 7.84 4.82
CA LEU A 485 9.75 9.00 5.58
C LEU A 485 10.38 10.03 4.63
N ALA A 486 10.20 11.31 4.85
CA ALA A 486 10.97 12.35 4.15
C ALA A 486 11.53 13.35 5.14
N VAL A 487 12.78 13.75 4.97
CA VAL A 487 13.38 14.83 5.76
C VAL A 487 13.39 16.09 4.90
N GLN A 488 12.74 17.15 5.35
CA GLN A 488 12.86 18.47 4.74
C GLN A 488 14.14 19.13 5.29
N PRO A 489 15.19 19.34 4.47
CA PRO A 489 16.52 19.69 5.00
C PRO A 489 16.59 21.10 5.59
N ARG A 490 15.94 22.08 4.97
CA ARG A 490 15.95 23.49 5.38
C ARG A 490 15.26 23.68 6.72
N ASP A 491 14.09 23.08 6.85
CA ASP A 491 13.22 23.25 8.00
C ASP A 491 13.58 22.24 9.11
N SER A 492 14.35 21.20 8.77
CA SER A 492 14.68 20.09 9.66
C SER A 492 13.43 19.36 10.15
N ASP A 493 12.42 19.22 9.30
CA ASP A 493 11.20 18.49 9.64
C ASP A 493 11.29 17.04 9.15
N LEU A 494 10.74 16.10 9.92
CA LEU A 494 10.57 14.70 9.51
C LEU A 494 9.10 14.45 9.19
N VAL A 495 8.82 14.23 7.91
CA VAL A 495 7.51 13.87 7.39
C VAL A 495 7.37 12.34 7.38
N ILE A 496 6.25 11.84 7.89
CA ILE A 496 5.99 10.43 8.14
C ILE A 496 4.74 10.01 7.35
N ALA A 497 4.90 9.11 6.38
CA ALA A 497 3.79 8.44 5.72
C ALA A 497 3.31 7.25 6.54
N THR A 498 2.07 7.34 7.03
CA THR A 498 1.43 6.23 7.73
C THR A 498 0.37 5.57 6.86
N HIS A 499 0.27 4.25 6.95
CA HIS A 499 -0.77 3.49 6.27
C HIS A 499 -2.02 3.36 7.15
N GLY A 500 -2.76 4.46 7.32
CA GLY A 500 -4.05 4.48 8.03
C GLY A 500 -4.23 5.62 9.02
N ARG A 501 -3.28 6.55 9.13
CA ARG A 501 -3.35 7.75 9.99
C ARG A 501 -2.82 9.01 9.30
N GLY A 502 -2.81 9.03 7.96
CA GLY A 502 -2.38 10.17 7.15
C GLY A 502 -0.89 10.50 7.27
N ILE A 503 -0.54 11.74 6.96
CA ILE A 503 0.80 12.29 7.15
C ILE A 503 0.96 12.88 8.54
N TRP A 504 2.10 12.61 9.16
CA TRP A 504 2.56 13.30 10.37
C TRP A 504 3.82 14.08 10.08
N ILE A 505 3.95 15.29 10.63
CA ILE A 505 5.17 16.09 10.54
C ILE A 505 5.70 16.27 11.96
N VAL A 506 6.93 15.80 12.19
CA VAL A 506 7.70 16.15 13.38
C VAL A 506 8.45 17.43 13.05
N ASP A 507 7.90 18.55 13.53
CA ASP A 507 8.53 19.85 13.40
C ASP A 507 9.87 19.86 14.14
N ASP A 508 10.93 20.27 13.44
CA ASP A 508 12.28 20.44 13.98
C ASP A 508 12.89 19.22 14.70
N ILE A 509 13.61 18.40 13.95
CA ILE A 509 14.42 17.28 14.44
C ILE A 509 15.83 17.71 14.89
N THR A 510 16.16 19.01 14.90
CA THR A 510 17.46 19.50 15.40
C THR A 510 17.78 19.06 16.83
N PRO A 511 16.81 19.04 17.78
CA PRO A 511 17.03 18.48 19.11
C PRO A 511 17.48 17.02 19.11
N LEU A 512 16.96 16.20 18.19
CA LEU A 512 17.32 14.78 18.07
C LEU A 512 18.78 14.62 17.64
N ARG A 513 19.27 15.47 16.73
CA ARG A 513 20.69 15.52 16.29
C ARG A 513 21.66 15.94 17.39
N LYS A 514 21.15 16.41 18.54
CA LYS A 514 21.95 16.77 19.71
C LYS A 514 21.81 15.76 20.84
N LEU A 515 20.91 14.79 20.71
CA LEU A 515 20.69 13.77 21.71
C LEU A 515 21.81 12.74 21.59
N THR A 516 22.66 12.64 22.61
CA THR A 516 23.67 11.57 22.73
C THR A 516 23.27 10.60 23.86
N PRO A 517 23.81 9.37 23.89
CA PRO A 517 23.60 8.46 25.01
C PRO A 517 23.96 9.09 26.37
N GLU A 518 25.03 9.90 26.43
CA GLU A 518 25.42 10.61 27.65
C GLU A 518 24.37 11.65 28.05
N LEU A 519 23.84 12.40 27.08
CA LEU A 519 22.79 13.40 27.32
C LEU A 519 21.48 12.74 27.79
N ALA A 520 21.11 11.63 27.17
CA ALA A 520 19.91 10.85 27.50
C ALA A 520 19.98 10.21 28.89
N SER A 521 21.18 10.04 29.45
CA SER A 521 21.40 9.51 30.80
C SER A 521 21.28 10.56 31.92
N GLN A 522 21.19 11.85 31.58
CA GLN A 522 21.06 12.93 32.55
C GLN A 522 19.60 13.10 33.00
N ASP A 523 19.40 13.53 34.25
CA ASP A 523 18.05 13.81 34.79
C ASP A 523 17.33 14.93 34.01
N ALA A 524 18.09 15.91 33.51
CA ALA A 524 17.58 16.98 32.66
C ALA A 524 18.70 17.53 31.77
N ALA A 525 18.37 17.82 30.52
CA ALA A 525 19.27 18.39 29.53
C ALA A 525 18.57 19.48 28.70
N PHE A 526 19.32 20.51 28.31
CA PHE A 526 18.85 21.53 27.38
C PHE A 526 19.52 21.30 26.03
N VAL A 527 18.71 21.11 25.01
CA VAL A 527 19.15 20.97 23.61
C VAL A 527 18.69 22.18 22.81
N SER A 528 19.55 22.63 21.89
CA SER A 528 19.19 23.70 20.96
C SER A 528 18.13 23.21 19.97
N ALA A 529 17.11 24.01 19.76
CA ALA A 529 16.14 23.87 18.68
C ALA A 529 16.44 24.91 17.57
N ARG A 530 15.80 24.77 16.41
CA ARG A 530 15.83 25.80 15.37
C ARG A 530 15.25 27.12 15.92
N PRO A 531 15.73 28.29 15.47
CA PRO A 531 15.10 29.55 15.83
C PRO A 531 13.61 29.55 15.45
N ALA A 532 12.74 29.96 16.38
CA ALA A 532 11.31 30.08 16.11
C ALA A 532 11.06 31.16 15.05
N GLN A 533 10.43 30.78 13.94
CA GLN A 533 10.00 31.74 12.92
C GLN A 533 8.60 32.26 13.25
N GLN A 534 8.47 33.57 13.46
CA GLN A 534 7.17 34.21 13.55
C GLN A 534 6.71 34.65 12.15
N ARG A 535 5.67 34.00 11.61
CA ARG A 535 5.02 34.41 10.36
C ARG A 535 3.91 35.40 10.70
N ILE A 536 4.04 36.64 10.25
CA ILE A 536 3.05 37.70 10.45
C ILE A 536 2.25 37.81 9.17
N GLU A 537 0.95 37.48 9.22
CA GLU A 537 0.05 37.74 8.10
C GLU A 537 -0.05 39.25 7.88
N ALA A 538 0.41 39.71 6.72
CA ALA A 538 0.13 41.06 6.27
C ALA A 538 -1.27 41.07 5.64
N GLN A 539 -2.23 41.77 6.25
CA GLN A 539 -3.46 42.13 5.55
C GLN A 539 -3.12 43.24 4.55
N GLY A 540 -2.99 42.91 3.27
CA GLY A 540 -2.71 43.90 2.24
C GLY A 540 -3.02 43.43 0.82
N GLY A 541 -4.08 44.03 0.25
CA GLY A 541 -4.20 44.42 -1.17
C GLY A 541 -4.46 43.33 -2.19
#